data_AF-A0A382M4Q6-F1
#
_entry.id   AF-A0A382M4Q6-F1
#
_cell.length_a   1.000
_cell.length_b   1.000
_cell.length_c   1.000
_cell.angle_alpha   90.00
_cell.angle_beta   90.00
_cell.angle_gamma   90.00
#
_symmetry.space_group_name_H-M   'P 1'
#
loop_
_entity.id
_entity.type
_entity.pdbx_description
1 polymer ?
#
loop_
_entity_poly.entity_id
_entity_poly.type
_entity_poly.pdbx_seq_one_letter_code
_entity_poly.pdbx_strand_id
1 'polypeptide(L)' 'MLLGRSDPALDSLGESQATALGSAIGPVDLVVSSPLRRAVQTAEAFGRPVVVDDRWIELDFG' A
#
# COMPACT_ATOMS: atom_id res chain seq x y z
N MET A 1 3.01 -8.50 15.84
CA MET A 1 1.58 -8.21 16.05
C MET A 1 0.83 -8.64 14.81
N LEU A 2 -0.38 -9.20 14.94
CA LEU A 2 -1.30 -9.35 13.82
C LEU A 2 -2.07 -8.03 13.68
N LEU A 3 -2.03 -7.41 12.51
CA LEU A 3 -2.64 -6.09 12.31
C LEU A 3 -4.07 -6.20 11.76
N GLY A 4 -4.34 -7.20 10.92
CA GLY A 4 -5.62 -7.35 10.22
C GLY A 4 -6.08 -6.03 9.59
N ARG A 5 -7.30 -5.63 9.93
CA ARG A 5 -7.94 -4.41 9.44
C ARG A 5 -7.62 -3.14 10.24
N SER A 6 -6.71 -3.20 11.20
CA SER A 6 -6.15 -2.00 11.82
C SER A 6 -5.53 -1.10 10.75
N ASP A 7 -5.55 0.22 10.96
CA ASP A 7 -5.10 1.21 9.97
C ASP A 7 -3.84 2.01 10.40
N PRO A 8 -2.72 1.35 10.80
CA PRO A 8 -1.49 2.08 11.00
C PRO A 8 -0.90 2.55 9.66
N ALA A 9 -0.19 3.67 9.72
CA ALA A 9 0.67 4.12 8.63
C ALA A 9 1.92 3.23 8.50
N LEU A 10 2.66 3.39 7.41
CA LEU A 10 4.04 2.94 7.32
C LEU A 10 4.91 3.68 8.35
N ASP A 11 5.97 3.02 8.78
CA ASP A 11 7.08 3.69 9.47
C ASP A 11 8.13 4.18 8.46
N SER A 12 9.19 4.82 8.95
CA SER A 12 10.24 5.37 8.10
C SER A 12 10.97 4.32 7.24
N LEU A 13 11.08 3.08 7.73
CA LEU A 13 11.64 1.98 6.95
C LEU A 13 10.67 1.56 5.84
N GLY A 14 9.38 1.44 6.15
CA GLY A 14 8.32 1.13 5.20
C GLY A 14 8.22 2.18 4.08
N GLU A 15 8.32 3.47 4.42
CA GLU A 15 8.35 4.56 3.44
C GLU A 15 9.56 4.44 2.49
N SER A 16 10.73 4.13 3.04
CA SER A 16 11.96 3.91 2.25
C SER A 16 11.83 2.70 1.32
N GLN A 17 11.24 1.62 1.82
CA GLN A 17 10.98 0.40 1.05
C GLN A 17 9.97 0.64 -0.08
N ALA A 18 8.89 1.38 0.17
CA ALA A 18 7.91 1.74 -0.85
C ALA A 18 8.54 2.52 -2.01
N THR A 19 9.37 3.52 -1.68
CA THR A 19 10.11 4.32 -2.68
C THR A 19 11.04 3.44 -3.53
N ALA A 20 11.78 2.53 -2.90
CA ALA A 20 12.68 1.62 -3.60
C ALA A 20 11.91 0.64 -4.51
N LEU A 21 10.77 0.13 -4.02
CA LEU A 21 9.88 -0.76 -4.78
C LEU A 21 9.35 -0.09 -6.05
N GLY A 22 8.83 1.13 -5.95
CA GLY A 22 8.31 1.88 -7.10
C GLY A 22 9.38 2.08 -8.18
N SER A 23 10.61 2.39 -7.76
CA SER A 23 11.75 2.54 -8.68
C SER A 23 12.17 1.22 -9.33
N ALA A 24 12.12 0.11 -8.58
CA ALA A 24 12.54 -1.21 -9.07
C ALA A 24 11.54 -1.82 -10.06
N ILE A 25 10.24 -1.60 -9.85
CA ILE A 25 9.19 -2.08 -10.78
C ILE A 25 9.10 -1.16 -12.00
N GLY A 26 9.23 0.15 -11.80
CA GLY A 26 9.08 1.14 -12.87
C GLY A 26 7.61 1.42 -13.24
N PRO A 27 7.38 2.01 -14.44
CA PRO A 27 6.04 2.46 -14.83
C PRO A 27 5.03 1.31 -14.98
N VAL A 28 3.79 1.57 -14.55
CA VAL A 28 2.65 0.63 -14.65
C VAL A 28 1.42 1.33 -15.21
N ASP A 29 0.52 0.58 -15.86
CA ASP A 29 -0.72 1.11 -16.46
C ASP A 29 -1.89 1.24 -15.50
N LEU A 30 -1.87 0.57 -14.35
CA LEU A 30 -2.89 0.69 -13.30
C LEU A 30 -2.28 0.43 -11.91
N VAL A 31 -2.73 1.20 -10.91
CA VAL A 31 -2.41 0.96 -9.49
C VAL A 31 -3.73 0.79 -8.75
N VAL A 32 -3.93 -0.39 -8.15
CA VAL A 32 -5.09 -0.69 -7.30
C VAL A 32 -4.55 -1.02 -5.91
N SER A 33 -5.18 -0.49 -4.86
CA SER A 33 -4.81 -0.76 -3.48
C SER A 33 -6.03 -1.05 -2.61
N SER A 34 -5.80 -1.73 -1.50
CA SER A 34 -6.80 -1.85 -0.45
C SER A 34 -6.98 -0.50 0.29
N PRO A 35 -8.06 -0.29 1.05
CA PRO A 35 -8.30 0.99 1.72
C PRO A 35 -7.36 1.26 2.89
N LEU A 36 -6.53 0.30 3.30
CA LEU A 36 -5.65 0.45 4.46
C LEU A 36 -4.49 1.38 4.13
N ARG A 37 -4.25 2.37 4.99
CA ARG A 37 -3.28 3.46 4.82
C ARG A 37 -1.90 2.96 4.46
N ARG A 38 -1.40 1.91 5.13
CA ARG A 38 -0.11 1.30 4.79
C ARG A 38 -0.05 0.82 3.33
N ALA A 39 -1.14 0.26 2.80
CA ALA A 39 -1.21 -0.22 1.43
C ALA A 39 -1.35 0.95 0.44
N VAL A 40 -2.13 1.98 0.79
CA VAL A 40 -2.24 3.20 -0.03
C VAL A 40 -0.90 3.93 -0.10
N GLN A 41 -0.20 4.13 1.01
CA GLN A 41 1.11 4.78 1.06
C GLN A 41 2.18 4.00 0.27
N THR A 42 2.14 2.68 0.27
CA THR A 42 3.01 1.89 -0.63
C THR A 42 2.63 2.09 -2.10
N ALA A 43 1.34 2.11 -2.42
CA ALA A 43 0.84 2.28 -3.78
C ALA A 43 1.12 3.69 -4.36
N GLU A 44 1.18 4.71 -3.52
CA GLU A 44 1.54 6.08 -3.93
C GLU A 44 2.97 6.18 -4.50
N ALA A 45 3.87 5.26 -4.13
CA ALA A 45 5.24 5.24 -4.65
C ALA A 45 5.33 5.00 -6.17
N PHE A 46 4.24 4.55 -6.81
CA PHE A 46 4.16 4.40 -8.26
C PHE A 46 3.87 5.73 -9.00
N GLY A 47 3.61 6.84 -8.28
CA GLY A 47 3.41 8.16 -8.87
C GLY A 47 2.19 8.27 -9.79
N ARG A 48 1.20 7.38 -9.62
CA ARG A 48 -0.04 7.34 -10.41
C ARG A 48 -1.26 7.37 -9.49
N PRO A 49 -2.44 7.76 -10.00
CA PRO A 49 -3.67 7.69 -9.21
C PRO A 49 -3.89 6.27 -8.69
N VAL A 50 -4.08 6.14 -7.38
CA VAL A 50 -4.39 4.88 -6.71
C VAL A 50 -5.91 4.67 -6.75
N VAL A 51 -6.35 3.59 -7.38
CA VAL A 51 -7.74 3.14 -7.29
C VAL A 51 -7.90 2.32 -6.02
N VAL A 52 -8.71 2.80 -5.08
CA VAL A 52 -9.00 2.06 -3.84
C VAL A 52 -10.14 1.08 -4.07
N ASP A 53 -9.93 -0.18 -3.66
CA ASP A 53 -10.92 -1.25 -3.79
C ASP A 53 -10.97 -2.11 -2.51
N ASP A 54 -12.09 -2.05 -1.80
CA ASP A 54 -12.30 -2.73 -0.52
C ASP A 54 -12.23 -4.26 -0.62
N ARG A 55 -12.37 -4.84 -1.82
CA ARG A 55 -12.24 -6.29 -2.04
C ARG A 55 -10.82 -6.81 -1.79
N TRP A 56 -9.84 -5.90 -1.71
CA TRP A 56 -8.43 -6.22 -1.47
C TRP A 56 -8.01 -6.03 0.00
N ILE A 57 -8.96 -5.73 0.90
CA ILE A 57 -8.66 -5.54 2.32
C ILE A 57 -8.05 -6.80 2.94
N GLU A 58 -7.10 -6.59 3.85
CA GLU A 58 -6.44 -7.67 4.60
C GLU A 58 -7.46 -8.55 5.36
N LEU A 59 -7.05 -9.80 5.59
CA LEU A 59 -7.80 -10.74 6.43
C LEU A 59 -8.15 -10.11 7.78
N ASP A 60 -9.38 -10.36 8.20
CA ASP A 60 -9.82 -10.02 9.54
C ASP A 60 -9.38 -11.12 10.52
N PHE A 61 -8.63 -10.74 11.55
CA PHE A 61 -8.14 -11.66 12.58
C PHE A 61 -8.99 -11.64 13.86
N GLY A 62 -10.08 -10.85 13.90
CA GLY A 62 -11.00 -10.74 15.04
C GLY A 62 -10.89 -9.45 15.84
#